data_AF-A0A947YPZ5-F1
#
_entry.id   AF-A0A947YPZ5-F1
#
_cell.length_a   1.000
_cell.length_b   1.000
_cell.length_c   1.000
_cell.angle_alpha   90.00
_cell.angle_beta   90.00
_cell.angle_gamma   90.00
#
_symmetry.space_group_name_H-M   'P 1'
#
loop_
_entity.id
_entity.type
_entity.pdbx_description
1 polymer ?
#
loop_
_entity_poly.entity_id
_entity_poly.type
_entity_poly.pdbx_seq_one_letter_code
_entity_poly.pdbx_strand_id
1 'polypeptide(L)' 'MKTEIVLSDDLLMTISRTVGKTGNYSEFVNNILRRYFTRTARSNQENRDLEILNQNSEYLNHEAEDVLAYQVML' A
#
# COMPACT_ATOMS: atom_id res chain seq x y z
N MET A 1 10.45 0.95 -22.16
CA MET A 1 11.02 -0.41 -22.28
C MET A 1 9.90 -1.38 -22.60
N LYS A 2 10.10 -2.33 -23.52
CA LYS A 2 9.10 -3.38 -23.82
C LYS A 2 9.50 -4.66 -23.05
N THR A 3 8.56 -5.22 -22.32
CA THR A 3 8.72 -6.48 -21.59
C THR A 3 7.55 -7.39 -21.96
N GLU A 4 7.84 -8.67 -22.20
CA GLU A 4 6.82 -9.68 -22.47
C GLU A 4 6.60 -10.49 -21.19
N ILE A 5 5.33 -10.67 -20.83
CA ILE A 5 4.91 -11.39 -19.62
C ILE A 5 3.97 -12.52 -20.02
N VAL A 6 4.16 -13.68 -19.41
CA VAL A 6 3.26 -14.82 -19.61
C VAL A 6 2.14 -14.70 -18.57
N LEU A 7 0.89 -14.72 -19.05
CA LEU A 7 -0.31 -14.72 -18.23
C LEU A 7 -1.07 -16.01 -18.48
N SER A 8 -1.87 -16.43 -17.51
CA SER A 8 -2.75 -17.58 -17.67
C SER A 8 -3.88 -17.28 -18.67
N ASP A 9 -4.39 -18.33 -19.33
CA ASP A 9 -5.41 -18.20 -20.36
C ASP A 9 -6.71 -17.56 -19.84
N ASP A 10 -7.08 -17.83 -18.59
CA ASP A 10 -8.26 -17.25 -17.94
C ASP A 10 -8.14 -15.72 -17.78
N LEU A 11 -6.94 -15.23 -17.44
CA LEU A 11 -6.67 -13.80 -17.32
C LEU A 11 -6.67 -13.14 -18.69
N LEU A 12 -6.05 -13.76 -19.70
CA LEU A 12 -6.07 -13.25 -21.08
C LEU A 12 -7.49 -13.15 -21.61
N MET A 13 -8.33 -14.17 -21.36
CA MET A 13 -9.73 -14.16 -21.76
C MET A 13 -10.53 -13.07 -21.05
N THR A 14 -10.29 -12.87 -19.75
CA THR A 14 -10.94 -11.81 -18.96
C THR A 14 -10.54 -10.42 -19.44
N ILE A 15 -9.25 -10.21 -19.72
CA ILE A 15 -8.75 -8.95 -20.27
C ILE A 15 -9.38 -8.73 -21.64
N SER A 16 -9.36 -9.72 -22.54
CA SER A 16 -9.93 -9.60 -23.90
C SER A 16 -11.39 -9.16 -23.91
N ARG A 17 -12.20 -9.70 -22.98
CA ARG A 17 -13.62 -9.32 -22.80
C ARG A 17 -13.76 -7.89 -22.30
N THR A 18 -12.84 -7.44 -21.45
CA THR A 18 -12.87 -6.12 -20.83
C THR A 18 -12.41 -5.01 -21.78
N VAL A 19 -11.32 -5.22 -22.52
CA VAL A 19 -10.80 -4.20 -23.46
C VAL A 19 -11.53 -4.23 -24.81
N GLY A 20 -12.22 -5.33 -25.12
CA GLY A 20 -12.94 -5.52 -26.38
C GLY A 20 -12.02 -5.84 -27.57
N LYS A 21 -12.61 -5.99 -28.76
CA LYS A 21 -11.92 -6.47 -29.97
C LYS A 21 -10.81 -5.54 -30.49
N THR A 22 -10.87 -4.25 -30.18
CA THR A 22 -9.90 -3.23 -30.63
C THR A 22 -9.03 -2.71 -29.48
N GLY A 23 -9.09 -3.38 -28.33
CA GLY A 23 -8.45 -2.94 -27.10
C GLY A 23 -6.94 -3.16 -27.07
N ASN A 24 -6.21 -2.21 -26.50
CA ASN A 24 -4.77 -2.33 -26.27
C ASN A 24 -4.49 -3.04 -24.93
N TYR A 25 -4.12 -4.32 -25.00
CA TYR A 25 -3.79 -5.15 -23.82
C TYR A 25 -2.66 -4.55 -22.99
N SER A 26 -1.61 -4.05 -23.66
CA SER A 26 -0.47 -3.46 -22.97
C SER A 26 -0.88 -2.22 -22.19
N GLU A 27 -1.70 -1.36 -22.79
CA GLU A 27 -2.22 -0.15 -22.13
C GLU A 27 -3.13 -0.49 -20.95
N PHE A 28 -4.01 -1.49 -21.12
CA PHE A 28 -4.91 -1.95 -20.06
C PHE A 28 -4.12 -2.46 -18.85
N VAL A 29 -3.14 -3.35 -19.07
CA VAL A 29 -2.29 -3.89 -18.01
C VAL A 29 -1.47 -2.77 -17.34
N ASN A 30 -0.88 -1.86 -18.13
CA ASN A 30 -0.12 -0.73 -17.59
C ASN A 30 -0.98 0.16 -16.70
N ASN A 31 -2.22 0.46 -17.09
CA ASN A 31 -3.13 1.29 -16.31
C ASN A 31 -3.51 0.62 -14.98
N ILE A 32 -3.74 -0.70 -14.98
CA ILE A 32 -4.00 -1.46 -13.75
C ILE A 32 -2.78 -1.42 -12.83
N LEU A 33 -1.59 -1.71 -13.35
CA LEU A 33 -0.36 -1.70 -12.56
C LEU A 33 -0.10 -0.31 -11.98
N ARG A 34 -0.27 0.76 -12.77
CA ARG A 34 -0.13 2.14 -12.29
C ARG A 34 -1.09 2.45 -11.16
N ARG A 35 -2.36 2.06 -11.28
CA ARG A 35 -3.37 2.25 -10.22
C ARG A 35 -3.03 1.42 -8.97
N TYR A 36 -2.63 0.17 -9.15
CA TYR A 36 -2.22 -0.72 -8.08
C TYR A 36 -1.05 -0.13 -7.30
N PHE A 37 0.03 0.27 -7.98
CA PHE A 37 1.20 0.85 -7.32
C PHE A 37 0.93 2.24 -6.75
N THR A 38 0.10 3.06 -7.39
CA THR A 38 -0.30 4.37 -6.81
C THR A 38 -1.09 4.18 -5.51
N ARG A 39 -2.03 3.23 -5.49
CA ARG A 39 -2.82 2.90 -4.30
C ARG A 39 -1.94 2.28 -3.21
N THR A 40 -1.05 1.38 -3.59
CA THR A 40 -0.11 0.72 -2.66
C THR A 40 0.92 1.70 -2.12
N ALA A 41 1.42 2.64 -2.91
CA ALA A 41 2.32 3.69 -2.45
C ALA A 41 1.64 4.62 -1.43
N ARG A 42 0.37 4.99 -1.67
CA ARG A 42 -0.45 5.74 -0.71
C ARG A 42 -0.67 4.96 0.58
N SER A 43 -1.07 3.69 0.48
CA SER A 43 -1.29 2.84 1.66
C SER A 43 0.00 2.53 2.44
N ASN A 44 1.14 2.39 1.76
CA ASN A 44 2.44 2.25 2.42
C ASN A 44 2.93 3.55 3.06
N GLN A 45 2.50 4.71 2.55
CA GLN A 45 2.75 6.00 3.21
C GLN A 45 1.86 6.13 4.46
N GLU A 46 0.58 5.77 4.37
CA GLU A 46 -0.34 5.72 5.52
C GLU A 46 0.14 4.73 6.60
N ASN A 47 0.66 3.55 6.24
CA ASN A 47 1.20 2.59 7.21
C ASN A 47 2.50 3.08 7.86
N ARG A 48 3.38 3.76 7.11
CA ARG A 48 4.59 4.39 7.69
C ARG A 48 4.24 5.55 8.64
N ASP A 49 3.23 6.35 8.29
CA ASP A 49 2.76 7.42 9.14
C ASP A 49 2.07 6.87 10.42
N LEU A 50 1.34 5.75 10.31
CA LEU A 50 0.79 5.00 11.45
C LEU A 50 1.88 4.39 12.34
N GLU A 51 2.95 3.84 11.77
CA GLU A 51 4.09 3.31 12.53
C GLU A 51 4.80 4.43 13.31
N ILE A 52 5.02 5.60 12.70
CA ILE A 52 5.59 6.78 13.37
C ILE A 52 4.66 7.29 14.49
N LEU A 53 3.35 7.32 14.26
CA LEU A 53 2.37 7.77 15.25
C LEU A 53 2.31 6.81 16.46
N ASN A 54 2.31 5.49 16.21
CA ASN A 54 2.34 4.49 17.27
C ASN A 54 3.64 4.55 18.08
N GLN A 55 4.78 4.67 17.40
CA GLN A 55 6.08 4.77 18.07
C GLN A 55 6.17 6.02 18.97
N ASN A 56 5.63 7.15 18.53
CA ASN A 56 5.54 8.35 19.36
C ASN A 56 4.53 8.20 20.52
N SER A 57 3.44 7.44 20.33
CA SER A 57 2.45 7.19 21.37
C SER A 57 2.99 6.26 22.46
N GLU A 58 3.79 5.26 22.09
CA GLU A 58 4.50 4.39 23.04
C GLU A 58 5.54 5.18 23.84
N TYR A 59 6.29 6.08 23.19
CA TYR A 59 7.24 6.96 23.86
C TYR A 59 6.56 7.89 24.88
N LEU A 60 5.46 8.54 24.50
CA LEU A 60 4.71 9.44 25.38
C LEU A 60 3.99 8.69 26.53
N ASN A 61 3.50 7.47 26.28
CA ASN A 61 2.93 6.63 27.33
C ASN A 61 4.01 6.22 28.35
N HIS A 62 5.21 5.90 27.88
CA HIS A 62 6.32 5.56 28.75
C HIS A 62 6.78 6.76 29.61
N GLU A 63 6.86 7.96 29.04
CA GLU A 63 7.13 9.19 29.81
C GLU A 63 6.01 9.49 30.82
N ALA A 64 4.75 9.26 30.47
CA ALA A 64 3.63 9.46 31.40
C ALA A 64 3.66 8.44 32.56
N GLU A 65 4.02 7.19 32.30
CA GLU A 65 4.23 6.17 33.33
C GLU A 65 5.42 6.51 34.25
N ASP A 66 6.51 7.05 33.70
CA ASP A 66 7.69 7.49 34.45
C ASP A 66 7.40 8.72 35.34
N VAL A 67 6.62 9.67 34.83
CA VAL A 67 6.15 10.83 35.62
C VAL A 67 5.19 10.40 36.74
N LEU A 68 4.32 9.41 36.49
CA LEU A 68 3.45 8.84 37.52
C LEU A 68 4.23 8.08 38.59
N ALA A 69 5.34 7.42 38.23
CA ALA A 69 6.23 6.76 39.19
C ALA A 69 6.94 7.76 40.12
N TYR A 70 7.27 8.96 39.63
CA TYR A 70 7.84 10.03 40.46
C TYR A 70 6.84 10.63 41.46
N GLN A 71 5.53 10.55 41.21
CA GLN A 71 4.51 11.07 42.13
C GLN A 71 4.23 10.14 43.33
N VAL A 72 4.81 8.94 43.36
CA VAL A 72 4.65 7.98 44.49
C VAL A 72 5.80 8.06 45.50
N MET A 73 6.86 8.83 45.23
CA MET A 73 8.02 9.01 46.12
C MET A 73 8.07 10.35 46.89
N LEU A 74 6.95 11.05 47.05
CA LEU A 74 6.82 12.20 47.96
C LEU A 74 5.86 11.91 49.12
#